data_AF-A0A8T5LA84-F1
#
_entry.id   AF-A0A8T5LA84-F1
#
_cell.length_a   1.000
_cell.length_b   1.000
_cell.length_c   1.000
_cell.angle_alpha   90.00
_cell.angle_beta   90.00
_cell.angle_gamma   90.00
#
_symmetry.space_group_name_H-M   'P 1'
#
loop_
_entity.id
_entity.type
_entity.pdbx_description
1 polymer ?
#
loop_
_entity_poly.entity_id
_entity_poly.type
_entity_poly.pdbx_seq_one_letter_code
_entity_poly.pdbx_strand_id
1 'polypeptide(L)'
;KKPKISKVDYDFSGILALRQLLSNEKARILHVIKHHKPLSIYDLAKKLDRGFKSVNDDLKMLERFGFIEFTEEKTKNRIRHKPEIVVDTMIINFKV
;
A
#
# COMPACT_ATOMS: atom_id res chain seq x y z
N LYS A 1 -10.53 3.09 44.94
CA LYS A 1 -10.59 4.01 43.78
C LYS A 1 -10.22 3.22 42.53
N LYS A 2 -11.11 3.14 41.52
CA LYS A 2 -10.76 2.49 40.24
C LYS A 2 -9.64 3.31 39.55
N PRO A 3 -8.58 2.69 39.02
CA PRO A 3 -7.52 3.42 38.35
C PRO A 3 -8.12 4.12 37.13
N LYS A 4 -7.88 5.42 37.03
CA LYS A 4 -8.34 6.26 35.91
C LYS A 4 -7.36 5.98 34.76
N ILE A 5 -7.76 5.13 33.82
CA ILE A 5 -6.94 4.80 32.65
C ILE A 5 -6.71 6.10 31.87
N SER A 6 -5.50 6.65 31.97
CA SER A 6 -5.10 7.84 31.23
C SER A 6 -4.80 7.46 29.78
N LYS A 7 -5.31 8.25 28.82
CA LYS A 7 -5.02 8.07 27.38
C LYS A 7 -3.53 8.12 27.00
N VAL A 8 -2.66 8.49 27.93
CA VAL A 8 -1.23 8.73 27.73
C VAL A 8 -0.43 7.42 27.55
N ASP A 9 -0.95 6.28 28.00
CA ASP A 9 -0.22 5.01 27.97
C ASP A 9 -0.41 4.17 26.69
N TYR A 10 -1.13 4.69 25.67
CA TYR A 10 -1.43 3.94 24.46
C TYR A 10 -0.70 4.51 23.23
N ASP A 11 0.16 3.70 22.62
CA ASP A 11 0.71 3.97 21.28
C ASP A 11 -0.28 3.50 20.20
N PHE A 12 -0.86 4.46 19.49
CA PHE A 12 -1.80 4.20 18.39
C PHE A 12 -1.12 4.20 17.01
N SER A 13 0.20 4.31 16.92
CA SER A 13 0.93 4.38 15.66
C SER A 13 0.69 3.14 14.78
N GLY A 14 0.73 1.95 15.38
CA GLY A 14 0.48 0.68 14.69
C GLY A 14 -0.95 0.56 14.14
N ILE A 15 -1.96 0.90 14.95
CA ILE A 15 -3.36 0.83 14.51
C ILE A 15 -3.65 1.88 13.43
N LEU A 16 -3.03 3.06 13.53
CA LEU A 16 -3.14 4.11 12.51
C LEU A 16 -2.57 3.63 11.18
N ALA A 17 -1.39 3.02 11.21
CA ALA A 17 -0.75 2.50 10.01
C ALA A 17 -1.57 1.34 9.39
N LEU A 18 -2.13 0.46 10.22
CA LEU A 18 -3.01 -0.60 9.74
C LEU A 18 -4.28 -0.04 9.08
N ARG A 19 -4.92 0.97 9.68
CA ARG A 19 -6.10 1.63 9.09
C ARG A 19 -5.79 2.28 7.74
N GLN A 20 -4.64 2.92 7.61
CA GLN A 20 -4.20 3.53 6.35
C GLN A 20 -3.91 2.46 5.27
N LEU A 21 -3.36 1.32 5.67
CA LEU A 21 -3.08 0.18 4.79
C LEU A 21 -4.38 -0.46 4.28
N LEU A 22 -5.37 -0.64 5.15
CA LEU A 22 -6.66 -1.27 4.82
C LEU A 22 -7.69 -0.31 4.19
N SER A 23 -7.24 0.81 3.62
CA SER A 23 -8.15 1.76 2.99
C SER A 23 -8.65 1.29 1.63
N ASN A 24 -9.83 1.75 1.22
CA ASN A 24 -10.45 1.38 -0.06
C ASN A 24 -9.54 1.69 -1.26
N GLU A 25 -8.77 2.78 -1.19
CA GLU A 25 -7.83 3.14 -2.25
C GLU A 25 -6.68 2.14 -2.38
N LYS A 26 -6.18 1.58 -1.27
CA LYS A 26 -5.17 0.52 -1.30
C LYS A 26 -5.73 -0.76 -1.92
N ALA A 27 -6.95 -1.14 -1.56
CA ALA A 27 -7.64 -2.28 -2.18
C ALA A 27 -7.84 -2.06 -3.70
N ARG A 28 -8.24 -0.86 -4.11
CA ARG A 28 -8.42 -0.49 -5.53
C ARG A 28 -7.09 -0.55 -6.30
N ILE A 29 -5.99 -0.06 -5.72
CA ILE A 29 -4.65 -0.17 -6.30
C ILE A 29 -4.26 -1.63 -6.53
N LEU A 30 -4.39 -2.49 -5.50
CA LEU A 30 -4.07 -3.91 -5.60
C LEU A 30 -4.92 -4.60 -6.67
N HIS A 31 -6.23 -4.31 -6.70
CA HIS A 31 -7.12 -4.83 -7.75
C HIS A 31 -6.64 -4.43 -9.15
N VAL A 32 -6.29 -3.16 -9.36
CA VAL A 32 -5.83 -2.69 -10.68
C VAL A 32 -4.48 -3.29 -11.07
N ILE A 33 -3.54 -3.44 -10.14
CA ILE A 33 -2.26 -4.11 -10.41
C ILE A 33 -2.51 -5.56 -10.84
N LYS A 34 -3.36 -6.29 -10.11
CA LYS A 34 -3.67 -7.71 -10.38
C LYS A 34 -4.35 -7.92 -11.73
N HIS A 35 -5.37 -7.11 -12.04
CA HIS A 35 -6.25 -7.35 -13.19
C HIS A 35 -5.85 -6.60 -14.45
N HIS A 36 -5.22 -5.42 -14.33
CA HIS A 36 -4.87 -4.57 -15.48
C HIS A 36 -3.36 -4.46 -15.73
N LYS A 37 -2.52 -5.07 -14.90
CA LYS A 37 -1.06 -5.25 -15.10
C LYS A 37 -0.36 -4.00 -15.65
N PRO A 38 -0.38 -2.87 -14.92
CA PRO A 38 0.23 -1.63 -15.37
C PRO A 38 1.74 -1.81 -15.59
N LEU A 39 2.28 -1.12 -16.60
CA LEU A 39 3.71 -1.23 -16.96
C LEU A 39 4.61 -0.23 -16.22
N SER A 40 4.02 0.66 -15.42
CA SER A 40 4.73 1.65 -14.61
C SER A 40 3.78 2.30 -13.60
N ILE A 41 4.34 3.03 -12.63
CA ILE A 41 3.56 3.86 -11.70
C ILE A 41 2.69 4.89 -12.45
N TYR A 42 3.20 5.47 -13.54
CA TYR A 42 2.46 6.44 -14.33
C TYR A 42 1.26 5.83 -15.07
N ASP A 43 1.44 4.63 -15.62
CA ASP A 43 0.35 3.88 -16.25
C ASP A 43 -0.71 3.47 -15.21
N LEU A 44 -0.29 3.02 -14.03
CA LEU A 44 -1.21 2.75 -12.91
C LEU A 44 -2.01 4.01 -12.52
N ALA A 45 -1.35 5.17 -12.41
CA ALA A 45 -2.02 6.42 -12.08
C ALA A 45 -3.08 6.80 -13.12
N LYS A 46 -2.79 6.62 -14.42
CA LYS A 46 -3.78 6.80 -15.49
C LYS A 46 -4.96 5.84 -15.37
N LYS A 47 -4.71 4.55 -15.11
CA LYS A 47 -5.78 3.54 -14.96
C LYS A 47 -6.67 3.79 -13.74
N LEU A 48 -6.12 4.40 -12.69
CA LEU A 48 -6.85 4.77 -11.48
C LEU A 48 -7.59 6.10 -11.60
N ASP A 49 -7.30 6.90 -12.62
CA ASP A 49 -7.71 8.31 -12.73
C ASP A 49 -7.29 9.12 -11.49
N ARG A 50 -6.02 8.98 -11.09
CA ARG A 50 -5.46 9.62 -9.88
C ARG A 50 -4.12 10.28 -10.16
N GLY A 51 -3.79 11.29 -9.33
CA GLY A 51 -2.51 11.98 -9.39
C GLY A 51 -1.33 11.06 -9.06
N PHE A 52 -0.26 11.16 -9.87
CA PHE A 52 0.95 10.33 -9.74
C PHE A 52 1.53 10.29 -8.32
N LYS A 53 1.65 11.46 -7.67
CA LYS A 53 2.20 11.56 -6.31
C LYS A 53 1.40 10.75 -5.31
N SER A 54 0.08 10.87 -5.33
CA SER A 54 -0.81 10.16 -4.42
C SER A 54 -0.74 8.64 -4.62
N VAL A 55 -0.68 8.19 -5.87
CA VAL A 55 -0.50 6.77 -6.20
C VAL A 55 0.87 6.28 -5.74
N ASN A 56 1.93 7.05 -5.96
CA ASN A 56 3.28 6.70 -5.52
C ASN A 56 3.39 6.59 -3.99
N ASP A 57 2.76 7.50 -3.25
CA ASP A 57 2.74 7.45 -1.78
C ASP A 57 1.97 6.21 -1.29
N ASP A 58 0.86 5.86 -1.96
CA ASP A 58 0.12 4.64 -1.67
C ASP A 58 0.95 3.37 -1.96
N LEU A 59 1.68 3.33 -3.07
CA LEU A 59 2.54 2.20 -3.43
C LEU A 59 3.70 2.02 -2.45
N LYS A 60 4.37 3.11 -2.03
CA LYS A 60 5.42 3.04 -0.99
C LYS A 60 4.91 2.47 0.32
N MET A 61 3.66 2.79 0.67
CA MET A 61 3.04 2.20 1.85
C MET A 61 2.80 0.70 1.65
N LEU A 62 2.25 0.28 0.51
CA LEU A 62 2.06 -1.14 0.20
C LEU A 62 3.37 -1.92 0.19
N GLU A 63 4.43 -1.34 -0.39
CA GLU A 63 5.79 -1.90 -0.40
C GLU A 63 6.35 -2.04 1.01
N ARG A 64 6.23 -1.00 1.85
CA ARG A 64 6.67 -1.05 3.26
C ARG A 64 6.01 -2.17 4.05
N PHE A 65 4.76 -2.51 3.74
CA PHE A 65 4.03 -3.61 4.36
C PHE A 65 4.18 -4.94 3.61
N GLY A 66 5.00 -5.00 2.57
CA GLY A 66 5.31 -6.22 1.83
C GLY A 66 4.21 -6.72 0.90
N PHE A 67 3.24 -5.88 0.53
CA PHE A 67 2.17 -6.28 -0.40
C PHE A 67 2.63 -6.29 -1.86
N ILE A 68 3.56 -5.39 -2.18
CA ILE A 68 4.08 -5.21 -3.52
C ILE A 68 5.60 -5.06 -3.49
N GLU A 69 6.23 -5.30 -4.62
CA GLU A 69 7.61 -4.93 -4.90
C GLU A 69 7.69 -4.14 -6.21
N PHE A 70 8.75 -3.37 -6.40
CA PHE A 70 9.05 -2.73 -7.67
C PHE A 70 10.09 -3.52 -8.44
N THR A 71 9.68 -4.09 -9.57
CA THR A 71 10.64 -4.64 -10.54
C THR A 71 11.14 -3.53 -11.46
N GLU A 72 12.44 -3.50 -11.69
CA GLU A 72 13.06 -2.61 -12.66
C GLU A 72 13.04 -3.22 -14.06
N GLU A 73 12.41 -2.53 -15.00
CA GLU A 73 12.43 -2.91 -16.40
C GLU A 73 13.29 -1.91 -17.19
N LYS A 74 14.41 -2.39 -17.76
CA LYS A 74 15.30 -1.58 -18.60
C LYS A 74 14.78 -1.55 -20.03
N THR A 75 14.29 -0.40 -20.47
CA THR A 75 13.91 -0.18 -21.88
C THR A 75 14.86 0.81 -22.53
N LYS A 76 15.73 0.35 -23.43
CA LYS A 76 16.72 1.13 -24.22
C LYS A 76 17.55 2.12 -23.39
N ASN A 77 16.99 3.27 -22.99
CA ASN A 77 17.64 4.33 -22.20
C ASN A 77 16.89 4.73 -20.90
N ARG A 78 15.86 3.98 -20.47
CA ARG A 78 15.06 4.32 -19.27
C ARG A 78 14.85 3.10 -18.39
N ILE A 79 14.89 3.31 -17.07
CA ILE A 79 14.48 2.34 -16.05
C ILE A 79 13.05 2.68 -15.67
N ARG A 80 12.16 1.69 -15.74
CA ARG A 80 10.78 1.81 -15.26
C ARG A 80 10.62 0.98 -14.00
N HIS A 81 9.98 1.57 -12.99
CA HIS A 81 9.55 0.86 -11.80
C HIS A 81 8.13 0.34 -12.04
N LYS A 82 8.01 -0.97 -12.17
CA LYS A 82 6.74 -1.66 -12.34
C LYS A 82 6.32 -2.28 -11.00
N PRO A 83 5.14 -1.92 -10.45
CA PRO A 83 4.66 -2.52 -9.22
C PRO A 83 4.10 -3.93 -9.48
N GLU A 84 4.53 -4.90 -8.70
CA GLU A 84 4.04 -6.28 -8.74
C GLU A 84 3.56 -6.72 -7.36
N ILE A 85 2.43 -7.44 -7.30
CA ILE A 85 1.91 -7.99 -6.05
C ILE A 85 2.69 -9.26 -5.72
N VAL A 86 3.23 -9.32 -4.50
CA VAL A 86 4.02 -10.46 -4.01
C VAL A 86 3.28 -11.26 -2.92
N VAL A 87 2.06 -10.85 -2.57
CA VAL A 87 1.22 -11.52 -1.57
C VAL A 87 -0.05 -12.09 -2.19
N ASP A 88 -0.35 -13.34 -1.84
CA ASP A 88 -1.60 -13.98 -2.24
C ASP A 88 -2.72 -13.79 -1.20
N THR A 89 -2.37 -13.80 0.09
CA THR A 89 -3.36 -13.72 1.19
C THR A 89 -2.75 -13.00 2.40
N MET A 90 -3.56 -12.18 3.07
CA MET A 90 -3.23 -11.56 4.35
C MET A 90 -4.22 -12.00 5.42
N ILE A 91 -3.72 -12.53 6.54
CA ILE A 91 -4.52 -12.89 7.71
C ILE A 91 -4.05 -12.02 8.87
N ILE A 92 -4.97 -11.24 9.45
CA ILE A 92 -4.70 -10.41 10.62
C ILE A 92 -5.45 -11.00 11.82
N ASN A 93 -4.69 -11.46 12.82
CA ASN A 93 -5.25 -11.96 14.06
C ASN A 93 -5.13 -10.89 15.14
N PHE A 94 -6.25 -10.53 15.77
CA PHE A 94 -6.26 -9.68 16.95
C PHE A 94 -6.53 -10.54 18.18
N LYS A 95 -5.75 -10.34 19.23
CA LYS A 95 -6.03 -10.87 20.56
C LYS A 95 -6.36 -9.69 21.46
N VAL A 96 -7.60 -9.66 21.96
CA VAL A 96 -8.09 -8.66 22.91
C VAL A 96 -7.94 -9.20 24.33
#